data_AF-T1GND5-F1
#
_entry.id   AF-T1GND5-F1
#
_cell.length_a   1.000
_cell.length_b   1.000
_cell.length_c   1.000
_cell.angle_alpha   90.00
_cell.angle_beta   90.00
_cell.angle_gamma   90.00
#
_symmetry.space_group_name_H-M   'P 1'
#
loop_
_entity.id
_entity.type
_entity.pdbx_description
1 polymer ?
#
loop_
_entity_poly.entity_id
_entity_poly.type
_entity_poly.pdbx_seq_one_letter_code
_entity_poly.pdbx_strand_id
1 'polypeptide(L)'
;MIVPGMYINNLNTEELNEFIDSLTKFYTDEEGKLIGIDSLYYQNLGKRESGELFNPVKHISGKTHLTDTIHGLSFRISPLAFFQVNTAGAEVLYQNIIDLCDPKPNSTVFDICCGTGTIGLCFAKHCKSVIGVEIVPDAIEDAKYNASQNNILNTKFYAGNADDYIQSVVKEVVYSSLKKEDLDLIAVLDPPRSGMHHKSISAVRGALELKKVIYIACNPKAAERNWLDLCKPESKNYK
;
A
#
# COMPACT_ATOMS: atom_id res chain seq x y z
N MET A 1 -14.89 4.26 8.85
CA MET A 1 -14.14 3.50 9.88
C MET A 1 -13.37 4.46 10.75
N ILE A 2 -13.32 4.21 12.06
CA ILE A 2 -12.54 5.01 13.01
C ILE A 2 -11.63 4.09 13.83
N VAL A 3 -10.35 4.48 13.94
CA VAL A 3 -9.33 3.81 14.75
C VAL A 3 -8.70 4.87 15.69
N PRO A 4 -9.30 5.15 16.85
CA PRO A 4 -8.73 6.05 17.84
C PRO A 4 -7.48 5.41 18.46
N GLY A 5 -6.39 6.15 18.46
CA GLY A 5 -5.21 5.83 19.25
C GLY A 5 -5.38 6.27 20.70
N MET A 6 -5.15 5.36 21.65
CA MET A 6 -5.38 5.59 23.08
C MET A 6 -4.21 5.13 23.93
N TYR A 7 -3.88 5.87 24.99
CA TYR A 7 -2.95 5.42 26.03
C TYR A 7 -3.71 4.72 27.14
N ILE A 8 -3.79 3.40 27.09
CA ILE A 8 -4.58 2.60 28.06
C ILE A 8 -3.75 1.96 29.16
N ASN A 9 -2.45 2.27 29.25
CA ASN A 9 -1.52 1.62 30.19
C ASN A 9 -1.83 1.88 31.67
N ASN A 10 -2.66 2.88 31.97
CA ASN A 10 -3.07 3.23 33.33
C ASN A 10 -4.47 2.69 33.67
N LEU A 11 -5.18 2.07 32.73
CA LEU A 11 -6.50 1.50 32.96
C LEU A 11 -6.34 0.03 33.33
N ASN A 12 -7.08 -0.40 34.35
CA ASN A 12 -7.27 -1.83 34.58
C ASN A 12 -8.28 -2.41 33.57
N THR A 13 -8.43 -3.74 33.55
CA THR A 13 -9.30 -4.43 32.59
C THR A 13 -10.76 -4.00 32.68
N GLU A 14 -11.27 -3.75 33.88
CA GLU A 14 -12.66 -3.33 34.12
C GLU A 14 -12.90 -1.92 33.60
N GLU A 15 -12.03 -0.97 33.97
CA GLU A 15 -12.08 0.42 33.48
C GLU A 15 -11.98 0.50 31.95
N LEU A 16 -11.13 -0.33 31.33
CA LEU A 16 -11.01 -0.39 29.89
C LEU A 16 -12.29 -0.91 29.23
N ASN A 17 -12.90 -1.96 29.78
CA ASN A 17 -14.15 -2.51 29.25
C ASN A 17 -15.29 -1.51 29.39
N GLU A 18 -15.44 -0.85 30.55
CA GLU A 18 -16.45 0.19 30.75
C GLU A 18 -16.27 1.35 29.75
N PHE A 19 -15.03 1.77 29.49
CA PHE A 19 -14.75 2.78 28.50
C PHE A 19 -15.13 2.33 27.08
N ILE A 20 -14.75 1.11 26.68
CA ILE A 20 -15.10 0.54 25.37
C ILE A 20 -16.62 0.41 25.22
N ASP A 21 -17.33 -0.02 26.27
CA ASP A 21 -18.79 -0.12 26.29
C ASP A 21 -19.44 1.27 26.13
N SER A 22 -18.89 2.29 26.79
CA SER A 22 -19.37 3.66 26.66
C SER A 22 -19.20 4.20 25.24
N LEU A 23 -18.06 3.93 24.59
CA LEU A 23 -17.80 4.29 23.19
C LEU A 23 -18.75 3.54 22.25
N THR A 24 -18.90 2.24 22.46
CA THR A 24 -19.79 1.39 21.65
C THR A 24 -21.21 1.92 21.72
N LYS A 25 -21.70 2.20 22.93
CA LYS A 25 -23.03 2.77 23.14
C LYS A 25 -23.18 4.11 22.43
N PHE A 26 -22.24 5.03 22.63
CA PHE A 26 -22.28 6.36 21.97
C PHE A 26 -22.43 6.25 20.45
N TYR A 27 -21.67 5.37 19.79
CA TYR A 27 -21.72 5.23 18.33
C TYR A 27 -22.86 4.34 17.80
N THR A 28 -23.54 3.58 18.67
CA THR A 28 -24.63 2.67 18.27
C THR A 28 -26.03 3.16 18.68
N ASP A 29 -26.11 4.15 19.57
CA ASP A 29 -27.34 4.87 19.93
C ASP A 29 -27.86 5.74 18.75
N GLU A 30 -29.10 6.22 18.86
CA GLU A 30 -29.81 6.88 17.75
C GLU A 30 -29.06 8.08 17.17
N GLU A 31 -28.52 8.96 18.02
CA GLU A 31 -27.72 10.11 17.56
C GLU A 31 -26.37 9.68 16.98
N GLY A 32 -25.71 8.68 17.58
CA GLY A 32 -24.41 8.17 17.13
C GLY A 32 -24.46 7.54 15.75
N LYS A 33 -25.55 6.86 15.43
CA LYS A 33 -25.78 6.29 14.08
C LYS A 33 -25.81 7.36 12.99
N LEU A 34 -26.22 8.59 13.30
CA LEU A 34 -26.22 9.69 12.33
C LEU A 34 -24.80 10.10 11.90
N ILE A 35 -23.76 9.74 12.66
CA ILE A 35 -22.36 9.97 12.30
C ILE A 35 -21.94 9.06 11.13
N GLY A 36 -22.62 7.92 10.92
CA GLY A 36 -22.42 7.07 9.75
C GLY A 36 -21.11 6.27 9.76
N ILE A 37 -20.70 5.74 10.92
CA ILE A 37 -19.47 4.93 11.04
C ILE A 37 -19.80 3.44 10.84
N ASP A 38 -19.22 2.82 9.82
CA ASP A 38 -19.35 1.38 9.58
C ASP A 38 -18.58 0.49 10.57
N SER A 39 -17.49 1.01 11.14
CA SER A 39 -16.47 0.23 11.83
C SER A 39 -15.81 1.06 12.92
N LEU A 40 -15.78 0.52 14.14
CA LEU A 40 -15.11 1.11 15.30
C LEU A 40 -14.03 0.15 15.81
N TYR A 41 -12.84 0.71 15.97
CA TYR A 41 -11.67 0.04 16.53
C TYR A 41 -11.12 0.83 17.71
N TYR A 42 -10.02 0.36 18.29
CA TYR A 42 -9.05 1.20 18.98
C TYR A 42 -7.63 0.67 18.79
N GLN A 43 -6.64 1.53 18.95
CA GLN A 43 -5.23 1.17 18.93
C GLN A 43 -4.58 1.61 20.24
N ASN A 44 -3.90 0.71 20.94
CA ASN A 44 -3.09 1.12 22.09
C ASN A 44 -1.83 1.86 21.58
N LEU A 45 -1.60 3.09 22.01
CA LEU A 45 -0.40 3.88 21.69
C LEU A 45 0.73 3.70 22.70
N GLY A 46 0.58 2.74 23.63
CA GLY A 46 1.62 2.31 24.54
C GLY A 46 2.86 1.73 23.84
N LYS A 47 3.73 1.12 24.65
CA LYS A 47 5.00 0.57 24.15
C LYS A 47 4.71 -0.58 23.17
N ARG A 48 5.20 -0.44 21.94
CA ARG A 48 5.20 -1.50 20.92
C ARG A 48 5.97 -2.73 21.41
N GLU A 49 5.48 -3.91 21.06
CA GLU A 49 6.23 -5.13 21.28
C GLU A 49 7.47 -5.18 20.39
N SER A 50 8.51 -5.87 20.87
CA SER A 50 9.77 -5.98 20.14
C SER A 50 9.55 -6.74 18.83
N GLY A 51 9.75 -6.08 17.70
CA GLY A 51 9.57 -6.65 16.35
C GLY A 51 8.31 -6.20 15.64
N GLU A 52 7.39 -5.50 16.32
CA GLU A 52 6.21 -4.93 15.68
C GLU A 52 6.50 -3.59 15.01
N LEU A 53 6.08 -3.45 13.75
CA LEU A 53 6.11 -2.18 13.03
C LEU A 53 5.05 -1.22 13.56
N PHE A 54 3.87 -1.74 13.89
CA PHE A 54 2.70 -1.00 14.37
C PHE A 54 2.06 -1.73 15.54
N ASN A 55 1.47 -0.99 16.49
CA ASN A 55 0.64 -1.61 17.53
C ASN A 55 -0.63 -2.21 16.87
N PRO A 56 -1.10 -3.38 17.31
CA PRO A 56 -2.31 -3.97 16.78
C PRO A 56 -3.53 -3.10 17.06
N VAL A 57 -4.51 -3.19 16.17
CA VAL A 57 -5.83 -2.58 16.34
C VAL A 57 -6.81 -3.62 16.84
N LYS A 58 -7.68 -3.23 17.77
CA LYS A 58 -8.73 -4.11 18.29
C LYS A 58 -10.09 -3.64 17.78
N HIS A 59 -10.83 -4.57 17.21
CA HIS A 59 -12.20 -4.31 16.76
C HIS A 59 -13.14 -4.16 17.96
N ILE A 60 -14.00 -3.14 17.91
CA ILE A 60 -15.03 -2.88 18.92
C ILE A 60 -16.40 -3.26 18.35
N SER A 61 -16.79 -2.66 17.22
CA SER A 61 -18.13 -2.86 16.67
C SER A 61 -18.20 -2.58 15.16
N GLY A 62 -19.19 -3.17 14.51
CA GLY A 62 -19.48 -2.95 13.08
C GLY A 62 -18.75 -3.93 12.17
N LYS A 63 -18.40 -3.47 10.96
CA LYS A 63 -17.67 -4.27 9.98
C LYS A 63 -16.19 -4.33 10.35
N THR A 64 -15.54 -5.44 10.02
CA THR A 64 -14.09 -5.61 10.25
C THR A 64 -13.20 -4.99 9.16
N HIS A 65 -13.82 -4.48 8.11
CA HIS A 65 -13.16 -3.85 6.97
C HIS A 65 -14.17 -3.00 6.21
N LEU A 66 -13.68 -2.03 5.46
CA LEU A 66 -14.48 -1.32 4.47
C LEU A 66 -14.35 -1.97 3.10
N THR A 67 -15.26 -1.61 2.21
CA THR A 67 -15.20 -1.95 0.79
C THR A 67 -15.44 -0.70 -0.03
N ASP A 68 -14.62 -0.47 -1.05
CA ASP A 68 -14.82 0.60 -2.03
C ASP A 68 -14.46 0.13 -3.44
N THR A 69 -14.83 0.89 -4.47
CA THR A 69 -14.62 0.54 -5.89
C THR A 69 -13.77 1.58 -6.60
N ILE A 70 -12.74 1.14 -7.34
CA ILE A 70 -11.92 1.99 -8.22
C ILE A 70 -11.80 1.29 -9.57
N HIS A 71 -12.09 1.99 -10.67
CA HIS A 71 -12.04 1.43 -12.05
C HIS A 71 -12.90 0.17 -12.22
N GLY A 72 -14.01 0.09 -11.48
CA GLY A 72 -14.90 -1.08 -11.47
C GLY A 72 -14.37 -2.29 -10.70
N LEU A 73 -13.22 -2.19 -10.04
CA LEU A 73 -12.66 -3.23 -9.18
C LEU A 73 -13.06 -2.98 -7.72
N SER A 74 -13.45 -4.03 -7.00
CA SER A 74 -13.85 -3.95 -5.59
C SER A 74 -12.66 -4.21 -4.67
N PHE A 75 -12.46 -3.36 -3.67
CA PHE A 75 -11.33 -3.43 -2.73
C PHE A 75 -11.82 -3.53 -1.29
N ARG A 76 -11.39 -4.59 -0.60
CA ARG A 76 -11.40 -4.69 0.86
C ARG A 76 -10.30 -3.82 1.45
N ILE A 77 -10.64 -3.11 2.53
CA ILE A 77 -9.77 -2.15 3.20
C ILE A 77 -9.76 -2.44 4.70
N SER A 78 -8.64 -2.99 5.17
CA SER A 78 -8.36 -3.23 6.59
C SER A 78 -8.01 -1.94 7.34
N PRO A 79 -8.19 -1.90 8.67
CA PRO A 79 -8.04 -0.69 9.49
C PRO A 79 -6.68 -0.02 9.49
N LEU A 80 -5.60 -0.77 9.26
CA LEU A 80 -4.24 -0.22 9.16
C LEU A 80 -3.79 -0.01 7.71
N ALA A 81 -4.59 -0.43 6.73
CA ALA A 81 -4.23 -0.32 5.34
C ALA A 81 -4.51 1.09 4.80
N PHE A 82 -3.61 1.59 3.96
CA PHE A 82 -3.84 2.84 3.26
C PHE A 82 -4.82 2.65 2.10
N PHE A 83 -5.72 3.61 1.93
CA PHE A 83 -6.61 3.72 0.79
C PHE A 83 -6.85 5.20 0.45
N GLN A 84 -7.05 5.51 -0.83
CA GLN A 84 -7.27 6.89 -1.24
C GLN A 84 -8.62 7.40 -0.73
N VAL A 85 -8.59 8.50 0.01
CA VAL A 85 -9.80 9.10 0.61
C VAL A 85 -10.73 9.77 -0.42
N ASN A 86 -10.22 10.03 -1.62
CA ASN A 86 -10.97 10.60 -2.74
C ASN A 86 -10.93 9.63 -3.92
N THR A 87 -11.93 8.74 -3.99
CA THR A 87 -12.04 7.68 -5.00
C THR A 87 -12.04 8.25 -6.42
N ALA A 88 -12.81 9.30 -6.71
CA ALA A 88 -12.84 9.93 -8.03
C ALA A 88 -11.48 10.53 -8.43
N GLY A 89 -10.76 11.12 -7.47
CA GLY A 89 -9.39 11.59 -7.70
C GLY A 89 -8.41 10.45 -7.95
N ALA A 90 -8.54 9.35 -7.22
CA ALA A 90 -7.73 8.14 -7.41
C ALA A 90 -7.95 7.53 -8.79
N GLU A 91 -9.20 7.45 -9.28
CA GLU A 91 -9.49 6.94 -10.61
C GLU A 91 -8.78 7.75 -11.71
N VAL A 92 -8.81 9.08 -11.62
CA VAL A 92 -8.10 9.95 -12.58
C VAL A 92 -6.59 9.74 -12.47
N LEU A 93 -6.04 9.74 -11.25
CA LEU A 93 -4.61 9.54 -11.02
C LEU A 93 -4.15 8.20 -11.61
N TYR A 94 -4.85 7.11 -11.30
CA TYR A 94 -4.46 5.76 -11.71
C TYR A 94 -4.54 5.61 -13.23
N GLN A 95 -5.57 6.18 -13.87
CA GLN A 95 -5.65 6.18 -15.33
C GLN A 95 -4.47 6.92 -15.96
N ASN A 96 -4.12 8.11 -15.44
CA ASN A 96 -2.95 8.86 -15.94
C ASN A 96 -1.65 8.08 -15.76
N ILE A 97 -1.47 7.38 -14.64
CA ILE A 97 -0.28 6.56 -14.41
C ILE A 97 -0.22 5.39 -15.40
N ILE A 98 -1.33 4.70 -15.65
CA ILE A 98 -1.42 3.63 -16.65
C ILE A 98 -1.07 4.16 -18.04
N ASP A 99 -1.65 5.29 -18.43
CA ASP A 99 -1.41 5.91 -19.75
C ASP A 99 0.04 6.36 -19.92
N LEU A 100 0.65 6.98 -18.89
CA LEU A 100 2.06 7.39 -18.90
C LEU A 100 3.02 6.19 -18.94
N CYS A 101 2.67 5.11 -18.25
CA CYS A 101 3.44 3.88 -18.27
C CYS A 101 3.37 3.19 -19.63
N ASP A 102 2.26 3.31 -20.35
CA ASP A 102 1.97 2.61 -21.61
C ASP A 102 2.40 1.13 -21.53
N PRO A 103 1.79 0.35 -20.60
CA PRO A 103 2.14 -1.04 -20.40
C PRO A 103 1.73 -1.87 -21.61
N LYS A 104 2.61 -2.79 -21.97
CA LYS A 104 2.42 -3.77 -23.04
C LYS A 104 1.94 -5.10 -22.44
N PRO A 105 1.33 -5.98 -23.25
CA PRO A 105 0.94 -7.31 -22.80
C PRO A 105 2.08 -8.17 -22.24
N ASN A 106 3.35 -7.87 -22.57
CA ASN A 106 4.52 -8.54 -22.00
C ASN A 106 5.14 -7.82 -20.79
N SER A 107 4.63 -6.65 -20.41
CA SER A 107 5.19 -5.87 -19.31
C SER A 107 4.97 -6.53 -17.95
N THR A 108 5.94 -6.38 -17.06
CA THR A 108 5.77 -6.63 -15.63
C THR A 108 5.72 -5.30 -14.90
N VAL A 109 4.68 -5.11 -14.10
CA VAL A 109 4.52 -3.92 -13.25
C VAL A 109 4.95 -4.27 -11.84
N PHE A 110 5.90 -3.50 -11.30
CA PHE A 110 6.35 -3.60 -9.91
C PHE A 110 5.77 -2.43 -9.11
N ASP A 111 4.76 -2.71 -8.31
CA ASP A 111 4.03 -1.77 -7.46
C ASP A 111 4.68 -1.73 -6.06
N ILE A 112 5.39 -0.66 -5.75
CA ILE A 112 6.19 -0.50 -4.53
C ILE A 112 5.42 0.41 -3.56
N CYS A 113 5.24 -0.07 -2.32
CA CYS A 113 4.29 0.48 -1.35
C CYS A 113 2.84 0.32 -1.83
N CYS A 114 2.51 -0.90 -2.27
CA CYS A 114 1.27 -1.16 -2.99
C CYS A 114 -0.01 -1.08 -2.13
N GLY A 115 0.11 -0.97 -0.80
CA GLY A 115 -1.04 -0.99 0.10
C GLY A 115 -1.91 -2.22 -0.12
N THR A 116 -3.22 -2.02 -0.31
CA THR A 116 -4.18 -3.10 -0.64
C THR A 116 -4.20 -3.49 -2.11
N GLY A 117 -3.16 -3.14 -2.86
CA GLY A 117 -2.96 -3.47 -4.28
C GLY A 117 -3.74 -2.58 -5.24
N THR A 118 -4.20 -1.41 -4.83
CA THR A 118 -5.14 -0.59 -5.63
C THR A 118 -4.61 -0.23 -7.01
N ILE A 119 -3.36 0.25 -7.09
CA ILE A 119 -2.72 0.64 -8.34
C ILE A 119 -2.40 -0.60 -9.17
N GLY A 120 -1.66 -1.55 -8.61
CA GLY A 120 -1.25 -2.77 -9.29
C GLY A 120 -2.42 -3.56 -9.88
N LEU A 121 -3.54 -3.70 -9.15
CA LEU A 121 -4.72 -4.40 -9.66
C LEU A 121 -5.38 -3.67 -10.84
N CYS A 122 -5.35 -2.33 -10.87
CA CYS A 122 -5.81 -1.57 -12.04
C CYS A 122 -4.91 -1.79 -13.28
N PHE A 123 -3.61 -2.01 -13.07
CA PHE A 123 -2.67 -2.37 -14.14
C PHE A 123 -2.86 -3.78 -14.70
N ALA A 124 -3.40 -4.71 -13.90
CA ALA A 124 -3.33 -6.14 -14.18
C ALA A 124 -3.93 -6.57 -15.53
N LYS A 125 -4.95 -5.86 -16.02
CA LYS A 125 -5.57 -6.14 -17.34
C LYS A 125 -4.74 -5.66 -18.54
N HIS A 126 -3.69 -4.87 -18.30
CA HIS A 126 -2.87 -4.23 -19.32
C HIS A 126 -1.45 -4.83 -19.44
N CYS A 127 -1.08 -5.75 -18.54
CA CYS A 127 0.28 -6.26 -18.46
C CYS A 127 0.32 -7.78 -18.29
N LYS A 128 1.51 -8.37 -18.43
CA LYS A 128 1.75 -9.81 -18.22
C LYS A 128 1.54 -10.18 -16.77
N SER A 129 2.13 -9.40 -15.86
CA SER A 129 2.07 -9.65 -14.43
C SER A 129 2.27 -8.40 -13.61
N VAL A 130 1.75 -8.43 -12.39
CA VAL A 130 1.91 -7.41 -11.37
C VAL A 130 2.61 -8.03 -10.17
N ILE A 131 3.61 -7.34 -9.63
CA ILE A 131 4.28 -7.73 -8.39
C ILE A 131 4.15 -6.55 -7.44
N GLY A 132 3.61 -6.76 -6.24
CA GLY A 132 3.45 -5.73 -5.23
C GLY A 132 4.29 -6.00 -3.98
N VAL A 133 4.86 -4.95 -3.38
CA VAL A 133 5.47 -5.02 -2.05
C VAL A 133 4.87 -3.96 -1.13
N GLU A 134 4.56 -4.36 0.10
CA GLU A 134 4.01 -3.48 1.13
C GLU A 134 4.52 -3.92 2.51
N ILE A 135 4.82 -2.97 3.39
CA ILE A 135 5.38 -3.24 4.71
C ILE A 135 4.31 -3.70 5.71
N VAL A 136 3.04 -3.33 5.50
CA VAL A 136 1.90 -3.74 6.32
C VAL A 136 1.36 -5.11 5.87
N PRO A 137 1.51 -6.18 6.67
CA PRO A 137 1.06 -7.52 6.28
C PRO A 137 -0.44 -7.61 6.01
N ASP A 138 -1.27 -6.95 6.82
CA ASP A 138 -2.73 -6.92 6.63
C ASP A 138 -3.13 -6.33 5.27
N ALA A 139 -2.38 -5.33 4.78
CA ALA A 139 -2.62 -4.73 3.47
C ALA A 139 -2.28 -5.70 2.33
N ILE A 140 -1.27 -6.58 2.52
CA ILE A 140 -0.96 -7.65 1.57
C ILE A 140 -2.02 -8.74 1.56
N GLU A 141 -2.58 -9.08 2.72
CA GLU A 141 -3.71 -10.01 2.78
C GLU A 141 -4.96 -9.42 2.11
N ASP A 142 -5.18 -8.10 2.23
CA ASP A 142 -6.18 -7.40 1.43
C ASP A 142 -5.86 -7.44 -0.06
N ALA A 143 -4.62 -7.18 -0.47
CA ALA A 143 -4.23 -7.19 -1.88
C ALA A 143 -4.48 -8.57 -2.53
N LYS A 144 -4.12 -9.65 -1.85
CA LYS A 144 -4.40 -11.03 -2.30
C LYS A 144 -5.90 -11.31 -2.36
N TYR A 145 -6.65 -10.90 -1.34
CA TYR A 145 -8.11 -11.04 -1.33
C TYR A 145 -8.74 -10.27 -2.49
N ASN A 146 -8.33 -9.02 -2.69
CA ASN A 146 -8.82 -8.13 -3.75
C ASN A 146 -8.52 -8.70 -5.14
N ALA A 147 -7.33 -9.25 -5.36
CA ALA A 147 -7.00 -9.94 -6.60
C ALA A 147 -7.96 -11.10 -6.87
N SER A 148 -8.17 -11.96 -5.87
CA SER A 148 -9.08 -13.11 -5.99
C SER A 148 -10.53 -12.67 -6.22
N GLN A 149 -11.05 -11.67 -5.50
CA GLN A 149 -12.42 -11.20 -5.65
C GLN A 149 -12.68 -10.56 -7.02
N ASN A 150 -11.66 -9.93 -7.61
CA ASN A 150 -11.74 -9.35 -8.94
C ASN A 150 -11.36 -10.32 -10.07
N ASN A 151 -11.14 -11.60 -9.77
CA ASN A 151 -10.69 -12.61 -10.73
C ASN A 151 -9.38 -12.26 -11.45
N ILE A 152 -8.47 -11.57 -10.77
CA ILE A 152 -7.15 -11.20 -11.27
C ILE A 152 -6.15 -12.27 -10.81
N LEU A 153 -5.58 -13.01 -11.78
CA LEU A 153 -4.73 -14.18 -11.50
C LEU A 153 -3.24 -13.92 -11.75
N ASN A 154 -2.89 -12.78 -12.37
CA ASN A 154 -1.52 -12.45 -12.78
C ASN A 154 -0.79 -11.54 -11.78
N THR A 155 -1.06 -11.70 -10.48
CA THR A 155 -0.48 -10.86 -9.42
C THR A 155 0.31 -11.68 -8.40
N LYS A 156 1.40 -11.11 -7.87
CA LYS A 156 2.10 -11.61 -6.67
C LYS A 156 2.27 -10.48 -5.67
N PHE A 157 2.08 -10.75 -4.38
CA PHE A 157 2.16 -9.74 -3.33
C PHE A 157 3.04 -10.24 -2.19
N TYR A 158 3.95 -9.38 -1.73
CA TYR A 158 4.93 -9.68 -0.69
C TYR A 158 4.87 -8.67 0.46
N ALA A 159 4.87 -9.19 1.69
CA ALA A 159 4.96 -8.37 2.89
C ALA A 159 6.42 -8.14 3.27
N GLY A 160 6.81 -6.87 3.41
CA GLY A 160 8.10 -6.47 3.95
C GLY A 160 8.62 -5.14 3.41
N ASN A 161 9.83 -4.79 3.82
CA ASN A 161 10.46 -3.53 3.44
C ASN A 161 10.84 -3.53 1.96
N ALA A 162 10.47 -2.47 1.24
CA ALA A 162 10.85 -2.29 -0.16
C ALA A 162 12.37 -2.40 -0.38
N ASP A 163 13.19 -1.91 0.56
CA ASP A 163 14.66 -1.99 0.53
C ASP A 163 15.15 -3.43 0.27
N ASP A 164 14.47 -4.44 0.83
CA ASP A 164 14.86 -5.85 0.79
C ASP A 164 14.32 -6.58 -0.46
N TYR A 165 13.18 -6.12 -0.99
CA TYR A 165 12.48 -6.80 -2.07
C TYR A 165 12.83 -6.26 -3.46
N ILE A 166 13.21 -4.99 -3.62
CA ILE A 166 13.45 -4.40 -4.95
C ILE A 166 14.44 -5.23 -5.77
N GLN A 167 15.61 -5.55 -5.22
CA GLN A 167 16.61 -6.33 -5.93
C GLN A 167 16.16 -7.77 -6.20
N SER A 168 15.43 -8.37 -5.27
CA SER A 168 14.96 -9.76 -5.36
C SER A 168 13.89 -9.90 -6.44
N VAL A 169 12.93 -8.96 -6.49
CA VAL A 169 11.89 -8.89 -7.53
C VAL A 169 12.51 -8.65 -8.90
N VAL A 170 13.43 -7.67 -9.03
CA VAL A 170 14.11 -7.41 -10.30
C VAL A 170 14.83 -8.67 -10.79
N LYS A 171 15.57 -9.35 -9.93
CA LYS A 171 16.23 -10.63 -10.26
C LYS A 171 15.23 -11.70 -10.69
N GLU A 172 14.13 -11.88 -9.95
CA GLU A 172 13.09 -12.86 -10.30
C GLU A 172 12.55 -12.61 -11.71
N VAL A 173 12.19 -11.36 -12.03
CA VAL A 173 11.65 -11.01 -13.36
C VAL A 173 12.69 -11.27 -14.45
N VAL A 174 13.96 -10.90 -14.22
CA VAL A 174 15.06 -11.14 -15.15
C VAL A 174 15.27 -12.62 -15.41
N TYR A 175 15.33 -13.45 -14.35
CA TYR A 175 15.52 -14.90 -14.50
C TYR A 175 14.32 -15.59 -15.15
N SER A 176 13.11 -15.07 -14.97
CA SER A 176 11.90 -15.61 -15.61
C SER A 176 11.78 -15.25 -17.10
N SER A 177 12.63 -14.34 -17.59
CA SER A 177 12.59 -13.85 -18.97
C SER A 177 13.53 -14.67 -19.85
N LEU A 178 12.99 -15.28 -20.91
CA LEU A 178 13.76 -16.13 -21.83
C LEU A 178 14.81 -15.36 -22.63
N LYS A 179 14.53 -14.08 -22.92
CA LYS A 179 15.43 -13.16 -23.61
C LYS A 179 15.41 -11.81 -22.90
N LYS A 180 16.58 -11.16 -22.87
CA LYS A 180 16.73 -9.84 -22.23
C LYS A 180 16.00 -8.74 -23.00
N GLU A 181 15.87 -8.87 -24.31
CA GLU A 181 15.18 -7.89 -25.15
C GLU A 181 13.66 -7.87 -24.92
N ASP A 182 13.07 -8.95 -24.41
CA ASP A 182 11.63 -9.08 -24.17
C ASP A 182 11.22 -8.55 -22.78
N LEU A 183 12.19 -8.16 -21.96
CA LEU A 183 11.99 -7.66 -20.61
C LEU A 183 11.48 -6.21 -20.65
N ASP A 184 10.23 -6.01 -20.27
CA ASP A 184 9.65 -4.69 -20.03
C ASP A 184 9.21 -4.59 -18.57
N LEU A 185 10.09 -4.10 -17.71
CA LEU A 185 9.83 -3.94 -16.27
C LEU A 185 9.60 -2.46 -15.96
N ILE A 186 8.44 -2.19 -15.36
CA ILE A 186 7.97 -0.85 -14.99
C ILE A 186 7.82 -0.80 -13.47
N ALA A 187 8.39 0.21 -12.81
CA ALA A 187 8.16 0.43 -11.39
C ALA A 187 7.17 1.57 -11.17
N VAL A 188 6.23 1.38 -10.25
CA VAL A 188 5.35 2.44 -9.74
C VAL A 188 5.58 2.53 -8.24
N LEU A 189 5.88 3.73 -7.75
CA LEU A 189 6.16 3.99 -6.35
C LEU A 189 5.07 4.93 -5.80
N ASP A 190 4.29 4.47 -4.81
CA ASP A 190 3.34 5.30 -4.05
C ASP A 190 3.73 5.38 -2.56
N PRO A 191 4.84 6.06 -2.23
CA PRO A 191 5.34 6.10 -0.87
C PRO A 191 4.49 6.94 0.10
N PRO A 192 4.71 6.76 1.43
CA PRO A 192 4.13 7.63 2.43
C PRO A 192 4.60 9.08 2.30
N ARG A 193 3.99 9.98 3.07
CA ARG A 193 4.30 11.44 3.07
C ARG A 193 5.77 11.80 3.27
N SER A 194 6.55 10.94 3.91
CA SER A 194 7.99 11.11 4.12
C SER A 194 8.84 10.82 2.88
N GLY A 195 8.24 10.27 1.82
CA GLY A 195 8.95 9.67 0.70
C GLY A 195 9.53 8.30 1.04
N MET A 196 10.41 7.83 0.15
CA MET A 196 11.13 6.57 0.25
C MET A 196 12.47 6.73 0.95
N HIS A 197 12.89 5.66 1.61
CA HIS A 197 14.23 5.57 2.17
C HIS A 197 15.30 5.59 1.07
N HIS A 198 16.45 6.19 1.35
CA HIS A 198 17.52 6.37 0.36
C HIS A 198 18.00 5.05 -0.25
N LYS A 199 18.00 3.96 0.54
CA LYS A 199 18.39 2.62 0.06
C LYS A 199 17.44 2.11 -1.02
N SER A 200 16.12 2.26 -0.84
CA SER A 200 15.13 1.92 -1.87
C SER A 200 15.35 2.72 -3.15
N ILE A 201 15.59 4.04 -3.03
CA ILE A 201 15.86 4.88 -4.21
C ILE A 201 17.14 4.43 -4.93
N SER A 202 18.21 4.18 -4.19
CA SER A 202 19.45 3.61 -4.75
C SER A 202 19.23 2.23 -5.39
N ALA A 203 18.37 1.38 -4.82
CA ALA A 203 18.06 0.06 -5.34
C ALA A 203 17.23 0.11 -6.63
N VAL A 204 16.19 0.97 -6.68
CA VAL A 204 15.41 1.22 -7.90
C VAL A 204 16.30 1.76 -9.00
N ARG A 205 17.12 2.76 -8.68
CA ARG A 205 18.04 3.37 -9.65
C ARG A 205 19.08 2.38 -10.18
N GLY A 206 19.66 1.57 -9.29
CA GLY A 206 20.66 0.55 -9.65
C GLY A 206 20.10 -0.66 -10.41
N ALA A 207 18.76 -0.80 -10.51
CA ALA A 207 18.10 -1.81 -11.32
C ALA A 207 18.01 -1.33 -12.78
N LEU A 208 19.06 -1.57 -13.55
CA LEU A 208 19.19 -1.11 -14.95
C LEU A 208 18.08 -1.64 -15.88
N GLU A 209 17.40 -2.69 -15.46
CA GLU A 209 16.24 -3.28 -16.12
C GLU A 209 14.96 -2.44 -15.99
N LEU A 210 14.88 -1.56 -14.99
CA LEU A 210 13.77 -0.62 -14.86
C LEU A 210 13.93 0.52 -15.88
N LYS A 211 13.18 0.42 -16.98
CA LYS A 211 13.20 1.44 -18.05
C LYS A 211 12.19 2.56 -17.82
N LYS A 212 11.17 2.31 -17.01
CA LYS A 212 10.14 3.28 -16.64
C LYS A 212 9.91 3.23 -15.14
N VAL A 213 9.94 4.39 -14.51
CA VAL A 213 9.66 4.57 -13.08
C VAL A 213 8.67 5.72 -12.94
N ILE A 214 7.51 5.45 -12.35
CA ILE A 214 6.56 6.48 -11.93
C ILE A 214 6.66 6.64 -10.42
N TYR A 215 6.84 7.88 -9.97
CA TYR A 215 6.87 8.22 -8.55
C TYR A 215 5.68 9.12 -8.24
N ILE A 216 4.83 8.69 -7.32
CA ILE A 216 3.66 9.42 -6.85
C ILE A 216 4.02 10.09 -5.53
N ALA A 217 3.66 11.36 -5.37
CA ALA A 217 3.98 12.11 -4.16
C ALA A 217 2.78 12.89 -3.66
N CYS A 218 2.32 12.58 -2.45
CA CYS A 218 1.34 13.41 -1.73
C CYS A 218 1.98 14.65 -1.09
N ASN A 219 3.31 14.65 -0.88
CA ASN A 219 4.08 15.81 -0.38
C ASN A 219 5.30 16.08 -1.28
N PRO A 220 5.20 17.00 -2.25
CA PRO A 220 6.28 17.32 -3.18
C PRO A 220 7.59 17.72 -2.50
N LYS A 221 7.54 18.47 -1.39
CA LYS A 221 8.75 18.93 -0.67
C LYS A 221 9.53 17.77 -0.06
N ALA A 222 8.84 16.75 0.45
CA ALA A 222 9.51 15.56 0.99
C ALA A 222 10.08 14.67 -0.14
N ALA A 223 9.38 14.62 -1.28
CA ALA A 223 9.78 13.80 -2.43
C ALA A 223 10.95 14.41 -3.24
N GLU A 224 11.20 15.71 -3.13
CA GLU A 224 12.23 16.43 -3.90
C GLU A 224 13.59 15.71 -3.88
N ARG A 225 14.05 15.30 -2.69
CA ARG A 225 15.33 14.59 -2.57
C ARG A 225 15.30 13.25 -3.30
N ASN A 226 14.20 12.49 -3.22
CA ASN A 226 14.08 11.22 -3.94
C ASN A 226 14.11 11.44 -5.45
N TRP A 227 13.42 12.45 -5.98
CA TRP A 227 13.45 12.78 -7.41
C TRP A 227 14.86 13.15 -7.87
N LEU A 228 15.54 13.99 -7.10
CA LEU A 228 16.94 14.32 -7.37
C LEU A 228 17.79 13.05 -7.40
N ASP A 229 17.71 12.22 -6.36
CA ASP A 229 18.50 10.98 -6.23
C ASP A 229 18.22 9.98 -7.38
N LEU A 230 16.99 9.88 -7.88
CA LEU A 230 16.64 9.09 -9.07
C LEU A 230 17.25 9.66 -10.36
N CYS A 231 17.34 10.98 -10.49
CA CYS A 231 17.72 11.66 -11.74
C CYS A 231 19.17 12.17 -11.80
N LYS A 232 19.99 12.05 -10.73
CA LYS A 232 21.40 12.52 -10.78
C LYS A 232 22.20 11.80 -11.87
N PRO A 233 23.26 12.41 -12.42
CA PRO A 233 24.22 11.69 -13.27
C PRO A 233 24.81 10.46 -12.57
N GLU A 234 25.21 9.46 -13.35
CA GLU A 234 25.88 8.28 -12.84
C GLU A 234 27.19 8.66 -12.10
N SER A 235 27.46 7.94 -11.01
CA SER A 235 28.68 8.09 -10.22
C SER A 235 29.04 6.78 -9.52
N LYS A 236 30.20 6.72 -8.87
CA LYS A 236 30.60 5.54 -8.08
C LYS A 236 29.57 5.13 -7.01
N ASN A 237 28.81 6.09 -6.48
CA ASN A 237 27.83 5.87 -5.42
C ASN A 237 26.38 5.75 -5.95
N TYR A 238 26.16 6.09 -7.22
CA TYR A 238 24.84 6.14 -7.85
C TYR A 238 24.98 5.59 -9.26
N LYS A 239 24.83 4.26 -9.39
CA LYS A 239 24.71 3.60 -10.70
C LYS A 239 23.37 3.91 -11.34
#